data_AF-A0A7S1J9T8-F1
#
_entry.id   AF-A0A7S1J9T8-F1
#
_cell.length_a   1.000
_cell.length_b   1.000
_cell.length_c   1.000
_cell.angle_alpha   90.00
_cell.angle_beta   90.00
_cell.angle_gamma   90.00
#
_symmetry.space_group_name_H-M   'P 1'
#
loop_
_entity.id
_entity.type
_entity.pdbx_description
1 polymer ?
#
loop_
_entity_poly.entity_id
_entity_poly.type
_entity_poly.pdbx_seq_one_letter_code
_entity_poly.pdbx_strand_id
1 'polypeptide(L)'
;EVSQCTEPLALPTFVLQSKHMVLVGDQNQLPPSINSEEVKRRKLITSLFQHLIDVGCKPALLDIQYRMHPAIASFPIKQFYSGLIHDGIRDKERPLPRTQFAWPRPEFPVCILTTPKGAWEERDAARSFYNPKQVEIV
;
A
#
# COMPACT_ATOMS: atom_id res chain seq x y z
N GLU A 1 -9.21 -5.25 -5.31
CA GLU A 1 -7.92 -5.95 -5.38
C GLU A 1 -8.03 -7.25 -4.60
N VAL A 2 -7.58 -8.38 -5.12
CA VAL A 2 -7.84 -9.70 -4.49
C VAL A 2 -7.06 -9.85 -3.18
N SER A 3 -5.89 -9.22 -3.05
CA SER A 3 -5.09 -9.19 -1.82
C SER A 3 -5.80 -8.50 -0.64
N GLN A 4 -6.80 -7.64 -0.90
CA GLN A 4 -7.61 -6.95 0.11
C GLN A 4 -8.93 -7.66 0.45
N CYS A 5 -9.24 -8.77 -0.24
CA CYS A 5 -10.44 -9.56 0.01
C CYS A 5 -10.12 -10.76 0.89
N THR A 6 -10.95 -11.03 1.90
CA THR A 6 -10.88 -12.31 2.61
C THR A 6 -11.21 -13.46 1.66
N GLU A 7 -10.67 -14.64 1.92
CA GLU A 7 -10.93 -15.81 1.09
C GLU A 7 -12.43 -16.08 0.87
N PRO A 8 -13.31 -16.05 1.89
CA PRO A 8 -14.75 -16.23 1.69
C PRO A 8 -15.39 -15.19 0.75
N LEU A 9 -14.88 -13.96 0.74
CA LEU A 9 -15.37 -12.91 -0.17
C LEU A 9 -14.90 -13.12 -1.61
N ALA A 10 -13.77 -13.81 -1.80
CA ALA A 10 -13.28 -14.18 -3.12
C ALA A 10 -13.94 -15.45 -3.67
N LEU A 11 -14.45 -16.36 -2.82
CA LEU A 11 -15.05 -17.63 -3.24
C LEU A 11 -16.16 -17.54 -4.31
N PRO A 12 -17.05 -16.53 -4.33
CA PRO A 12 -18.07 -16.44 -5.38
C PRO A 12 -17.49 -16.43 -6.80
N THR A 13 -16.27 -15.95 -7.02
CA THR A 13 -15.65 -15.97 -8.36
C THR A 13 -15.32 -17.39 -8.84
N PHE A 14 -15.15 -18.35 -7.92
CA PHE A 14 -14.88 -19.76 -8.20
C PHE A 14 -16.15 -20.57 -8.43
N VAL A 15 -17.24 -20.20 -7.73
CA VAL A 15 -18.53 -20.90 -7.82
C VAL A 15 -19.20 -20.69 -9.19
N LEU A 16 -18.85 -19.61 -9.91
CA LEU A 16 -19.38 -19.30 -11.24
C LEU A 16 -18.84 -20.18 -12.39
N GLN A 17 -18.16 -21.29 -12.09
CA GLN A 17 -17.60 -22.24 -13.09
C GLN A 17 -16.72 -21.58 -14.16
N SER A 18 -15.96 -20.55 -13.76
CA SER A 18 -15.01 -19.86 -14.62
C SER A 18 -13.98 -20.85 -15.18
N LYS A 19 -13.88 -20.97 -16.50
CA LYS A 19 -12.84 -21.80 -17.16
C LYS A 19 -11.44 -21.19 -17.04
N HIS A 20 -11.37 -19.86 -16.93
CA HIS A 20 -10.15 -19.10 -16.77
C HIS A 20 -10.39 -17.99 -15.75
N MET A 21 -9.40 -17.76 -14.88
CA MET A 21 -9.47 -16.73 -13.86
C MET A 21 -8.12 -16.02 -13.77
N VAL A 22 -8.18 -14.69 -13.71
CA VAL A 22 -7.01 -13.84 -13.46
C VAL A 22 -7.25 -13.09 -12.17
N LEU A 23 -6.37 -13.30 -11.19
CA LEU A 23 -6.40 -12.62 -9.90
C LEU A 23 -5.32 -11.56 -9.90
N VAL A 24 -5.71 -10.32 -9.58
CA VAL A 24 -4.78 -9.18 -9.50
C VAL A 24 -4.76 -8.68 -8.06
N GLY A 25 -3.55 -8.60 -7.52
CA GLY A 25 -3.28 -8.01 -6.22
C GLY A 25 -1.80 -8.03 -5.89
N ASP A 26 -1.50 -7.41 -4.75
CA ASP A 26 -0.16 -7.30 -4.20
C ASP A 26 -0.16 -7.71 -2.73
N GLN A 27 0.59 -8.77 -2.42
CA GLN A 27 0.72 -9.29 -1.06
C GLN A 27 1.52 -8.38 -0.12
N ASN A 28 2.29 -7.44 -0.65
CA ASN A 28 3.06 -6.48 0.12
C ASN A 28 2.27 -5.20 0.46
N GLN A 29 1.02 -5.10 0.02
CA GLN A 29 0.12 -3.98 0.30
C GLN A 29 -0.90 -4.35 1.40
N LEU A 30 -1.96 -3.54 1.53
CA LEU A 30 -2.93 -3.70 2.61
C LEU A 30 -3.61 -5.08 2.55
N PRO A 31 -3.67 -5.83 3.67
CA PRO A 31 -4.46 -7.05 3.76
C PRO A 31 -5.95 -6.71 3.96
N PRO A 32 -6.84 -7.72 3.97
CA PRO A 32 -8.24 -7.53 4.29
C PRO A 32 -8.45 -6.92 5.68
N SER A 33 -9.32 -5.92 5.76
CA SER A 33 -9.68 -5.26 7.03
C SER A 33 -10.73 -6.07 7.77
N ILE A 34 -10.38 -6.62 8.94
CA ILE A 34 -11.29 -7.39 9.80
C ILE A 34 -11.29 -6.83 11.22
N ASN A 35 -12.48 -6.50 11.73
CA ASN A 35 -12.66 -5.93 13.07
C ASN A 35 -12.81 -6.99 14.19
N SER A 36 -12.98 -8.27 13.84
CA SER A 36 -13.14 -9.35 14.81
C SER A 36 -11.80 -9.95 15.24
N GLU A 37 -11.48 -9.82 16.53
CA GLU A 37 -10.27 -10.41 17.14
C GLU A 37 -10.26 -11.94 17.06
N GLU A 38 -11.43 -12.58 17.11
CA GLU A 38 -11.56 -14.02 16.93
C GLU A 38 -11.05 -14.47 15.55
N VAL A 39 -11.43 -13.71 14.52
CA VAL A 39 -11.07 -13.99 13.11
C VAL A 39 -9.58 -13.74 12.88
N LYS A 40 -9.02 -12.69 13.49
CA LYS A 40 -7.57 -12.44 13.49
C LYS A 40 -6.81 -13.60 14.15
N ARG A 41 -7.25 -14.07 15.32
CA ARG A 41 -6.63 -15.19 16.04
C ARG A 41 -6.64 -16.49 15.25
N ARG A 42 -7.71 -16.73 14.47
CA ARG A 42 -7.86 -17.89 13.60
C ARG A 42 -7.14 -17.75 12.24
N LYS A 43 -6.38 -16.67 12.01
CA LYS A 43 -5.68 -16.39 10.74
C LYS A 43 -6.60 -16.34 9.51
N LEU A 44 -7.87 -16.00 9.72
CA LEU A 44 -8.85 -15.81 8.64
C LEU A 44 -8.74 -14.42 7.98
N ILE A 45 -7.71 -13.65 8.33
CA ILE A 45 -7.31 -12.41 7.66
C ILE A 45 -6.52 -12.66 6.38
N THR A 46 -6.05 -13.88 6.15
CA THR A 46 -5.30 -14.22 4.94
C THR A 46 -6.21 -14.06 3.73
N SER A 47 -5.77 -13.25 2.77
CA SER A 47 -6.48 -13.13 1.49
C SER A 47 -6.30 -14.40 0.69
N LEU A 48 -7.24 -14.67 -0.23
CA LEU A 48 -7.08 -15.77 -1.17
C LEU A 48 -5.77 -15.64 -1.97
N PHE A 49 -5.37 -14.41 -2.31
CA PHE A 49 -4.13 -14.16 -3.04
C PHE A 49 -2.91 -14.66 -2.27
N GLN A 50 -2.82 -14.33 -0.97
CA GLN A 50 -1.74 -14.82 -0.12
C GLN A 50 -1.80 -16.33 0.07
N HIS A 51 -2.99 -16.89 0.30
CA HIS A 51 -3.14 -18.35 0.46
C HIS A 51 -2.65 -19.09 -0.80
N LEU A 52 -2.99 -18.64 -2.00
CA LEU A 52 -2.49 -19.24 -3.24
C LEU A 52 -0.95 -19.20 -3.32
N ILE A 53 -0.33 -18.10 -2.89
CA ILE A 53 1.15 -18.01 -2.80
C ILE A 53 1.70 -19.05 -1.81
N ASP A 54 1.08 -19.19 -0.64
CA ASP A 54 1.52 -20.10 0.41
C ASP A 54 1.45 -21.58 -0.01
N VAL A 55 0.48 -21.96 -0.86
CA VAL A 55 0.38 -23.31 -1.44
C VAL A 55 1.22 -23.51 -2.70
N GLY A 56 2.01 -22.51 -3.09
CA GLY A 56 3.03 -22.61 -4.15
C GLY A 56 2.66 -21.98 -5.49
N CYS A 57 1.53 -21.28 -5.61
CA CYS A 57 1.25 -20.50 -6.82
C CYS A 57 2.21 -19.30 -6.89
N LYS A 58 2.96 -19.19 -7.99
CA LYS A 58 3.89 -18.08 -8.21
C LYS A 58 3.17 -16.95 -8.95
N PRO A 59 2.98 -15.76 -8.35
CA PRO A 59 2.37 -14.64 -9.03
C PRO A 59 3.36 -14.09 -10.09
N ALA A 60 2.81 -13.60 -11.20
CA ALA A 60 3.59 -12.82 -12.15
C ALA A 60 3.74 -11.39 -11.60
N LEU A 61 4.98 -10.97 -11.35
CA LEU A 61 5.28 -9.60 -10.92
C LEU A 61 5.28 -8.66 -12.13
N LEU A 62 4.54 -7.56 -12.05
CA LEU A 62 4.71 -6.44 -12.97
C LEU A 62 5.86 -5.58 -12.43
N ASP A 63 6.99 -5.63 -13.12
CA ASP A 63 8.28 -5.14 -12.65
C ASP A 63 8.63 -3.72 -13.11
N ILE A 64 7.72 -3.01 -13.77
CA ILE A 64 7.94 -1.62 -14.20
C ILE A 64 6.90 -0.68 -13.56
N GLN A 65 7.35 0.29 -12.78
CA GLN A 65 6.51 1.33 -12.19
C GLN A 65 6.54 2.62 -13.04
N TYR A 66 5.37 3.18 -13.31
CA TYR A 66 5.21 4.41 -14.11
C TYR A 66 4.59 5.57 -13.33
N ARG A 67 4.30 5.38 -12.03
CA ARG A 67 3.50 6.35 -11.25
C ARG A 67 4.37 7.46 -10.67
N MET A 68 5.36 7.10 -9.86
CA MET A 68 6.05 8.04 -8.96
C MET A 68 7.47 8.35 -9.45
N HIS A 69 8.02 9.48 -9.00
CA HIS A 69 9.41 9.85 -9.28
C HIS A 69 10.38 8.76 -8.74
N PRO A 70 11.48 8.42 -9.45
CA PRO A 70 12.44 7.40 -9.02
C PRO A 70 12.91 7.56 -7.57
N ALA A 71 13.11 8.81 -7.13
CA ALA A 71 13.49 9.11 -5.75
C ALA A 71 12.45 8.65 -4.71
N ILE A 72 11.15 8.76 -5.00
CA ILE A 72 10.06 8.29 -4.14
C ILE A 72 9.99 6.76 -4.18
N ALA A 73 10.15 6.16 -5.36
CA ALA A 73 10.07 4.72 -5.57
C ALA A 73 11.22 3.95 -4.90
N SER A 74 12.40 4.57 -4.79
CA SER A 74 13.62 3.94 -4.29
C SER A 74 13.45 3.19 -2.96
N PHE A 75 12.75 3.79 -1.99
CA PHE A 75 12.50 3.17 -0.68
C PHE A 75 11.56 1.96 -0.75
N PRO A 76 10.31 2.07 -1.25
CA PRO A 76 9.40 0.93 -1.30
C PRO A 76 9.93 -0.21 -2.18
N ILE A 77 10.60 0.09 -3.30
CA ILE A 77 11.22 -0.92 -4.16
C ILE A 77 12.21 -1.79 -3.37
N LYS A 78 13.11 -1.15 -2.61
CA LYS A 78 14.10 -1.85 -1.79
C LYS A 78 13.46 -2.58 -0.61
N GLN A 79 12.53 -1.92 0.08
CA GLN A 79 11.98 -2.40 1.35
C GLN A 79 10.98 -3.55 1.16
N PHE A 80 10.14 -3.51 0.13
CA PHE A 80 9.01 -4.43 -0.03
C PHE A 80 9.16 -5.38 -1.22
N TYR A 81 9.93 -5.00 -2.24
CA TYR A 81 10.04 -5.78 -3.49
C TYR A 81 11.45 -6.28 -3.79
N SER A 82 12.36 -6.24 -2.81
CA SER A 82 13.74 -6.75 -2.94
C SER A 82 14.51 -6.17 -4.15
N GLY A 83 14.17 -4.96 -4.60
CA GLY A 83 14.81 -4.36 -5.78
C GLY A 83 14.32 -4.87 -7.14
N LEU A 84 13.26 -5.69 -7.18
CA LEU A 84 12.75 -6.31 -8.41
C LEU A 84 11.87 -5.39 -9.27
N ILE A 85 11.54 -4.20 -8.79
CA ILE A 85 10.76 -3.20 -9.53
C ILE A 85 11.70 -2.15 -10.11
N HIS A 86 11.44 -1.74 -11.34
CA HIS A 86 12.22 -0.79 -12.12
C HIS A 86 11.39 0.45 -12.49
N ASP A 87 12.05 1.59 -12.64
CA ASP A 87 11.41 2.82 -13.09
C ASP A 87 11.21 2.80 -14.61
N GLY A 88 9.95 2.91 -15.04
CA GLY A 88 9.58 3.10 -16.45
C GLY A 88 9.55 4.56 -16.89
N ILE A 89 9.84 5.49 -15.97
CA ILE A 89 9.83 6.93 -16.18
C ILE A 89 11.12 7.55 -15.62
N ARG A 90 11.59 8.62 -16.26
CA ARG A 90 12.73 9.40 -15.73
C ARG A 90 12.28 10.44 -14.71
N ASP A 91 13.23 10.90 -13.91
CA ASP A 91 13.10 12.02 -12.98
C ASP A 91 12.39 13.24 -13.59
N LYS A 92 12.83 13.68 -14.77
CA LYS A 92 12.27 14.83 -15.50
C LYS A 92 10.81 14.67 -15.94
N GLU A 93 10.28 13.44 -15.93
CA GLU A 93 8.89 13.14 -16.28
C GLU A 93 7.96 13.23 -15.05
N ARG A 94 8.54 13.39 -13.85
CA ARG A 94 7.86 13.70 -12.59
C ARG A 94 8.59 14.83 -11.84
N PRO A 95 8.73 16.02 -12.46
CA PRO A 95 9.48 17.11 -11.85
C PRO A 95 8.83 17.57 -10.54
N LEU A 96 9.58 18.33 -9.74
CA LEU A 96 9.02 18.98 -8.55
C LEU A 96 7.74 19.77 -8.90
N PRO A 97 6.70 19.68 -8.06
CA PRO A 97 5.55 20.56 -8.17
C PRO A 97 5.99 22.02 -8.15
N ARG A 98 5.40 22.84 -9.02
CA ARG A 98 5.64 24.29 -9.04
C ARG A 98 4.94 24.94 -7.85
N THR A 99 5.64 25.02 -6.73
CA THR A 99 5.13 25.57 -5.48
C THR A 99 6.09 26.61 -4.93
N GLN A 100 5.60 27.46 -4.01
CA GLN A 100 6.45 28.35 -3.21
C GLN A 100 7.14 27.60 -2.05
N PHE A 101 6.89 26.30 -1.93
CA PHE A 101 7.47 25.47 -0.89
C PHE A 101 8.98 25.32 -1.14
N ALA A 102 9.78 25.76 -0.18
CA ALA A 102 11.22 25.60 -0.20
C ALA A 102 11.58 24.15 0.10
N TRP A 103 11.63 23.32 -0.95
CA TRP A 103 12.01 21.91 -0.83
C TRP A 103 13.39 21.78 -0.16
N PRO A 104 13.51 21.00 0.94
CA PRO A 104 14.80 20.80 1.61
C PRO A 104 15.87 20.20 0.69
N ARG A 105 15.44 19.42 -0.31
CA ARG A 105 16.29 18.91 -1.39
C ARG A 105 15.64 19.20 -2.74
N PRO A 106 16.20 20.10 -3.56
CA PRO A 106 15.63 20.48 -4.86
C PRO A 106 15.54 19.35 -5.90
N GLU A 107 16.22 18.23 -5.68
CA GLU A 107 16.23 17.07 -6.59
C GLU A 107 15.20 16.00 -6.18
N PHE A 108 14.59 16.12 -4.99
CA PHE A 108 13.76 15.08 -4.39
C PHE A 108 12.33 15.61 -4.12
N PRO A 109 11.31 15.13 -4.86
CA PRO A 109 9.91 15.51 -4.64
C PRO A 109 9.30 14.81 -3.41
N VAL A 110 10.08 14.67 -2.33
CA VAL A 110 9.66 14.08 -1.07
C VAL A 110 10.49 14.66 0.08
N CYS A 111 9.82 15.01 1.17
CA CYS A 111 10.46 15.37 2.42
C CYS A 111 9.60 14.91 3.60
N ILE A 112 10.23 14.72 4.75
CA ILE A 112 9.53 14.39 6.00
C ILE A 112 9.57 15.64 6.87
N LEU A 113 8.39 16.19 7.17
CA LEU A 113 8.24 17.30 8.10
C LEU A 113 8.03 16.75 9.51
N THR A 114 8.84 17.20 10.45
CA THR A 114 8.72 16.78 11.85
C THR A 114 7.66 17.59 12.57
N THR A 115 6.71 16.92 13.21
CA THR A 115 5.70 17.57 14.05
C THR A 115 6.05 17.42 15.53
N PRO A 116 5.64 18.36 16.41
CA PRO A 116 5.81 18.20 17.85
C PRO A 116 5.24 16.87 18.36
N LYS A 117 5.95 16.22 19.30
CA LYS A 117 5.51 14.95 19.90
C LYS A 117 4.27 15.19 20.78
N GLY A 118 3.34 14.23 20.79
CA GLY A 118 2.27 14.14 21.80
C GLY A 118 0.94 14.83 21.47
N ALA A 119 0.77 15.39 20.27
CA ALA A 119 -0.47 16.06 19.88
C ALA A 119 -1.54 15.09 19.32
N TRP A 120 -1.69 13.89 19.86
CA TRP A 120 -2.74 12.96 19.40
C TRP A 120 -3.93 13.01 20.35
N GLU A 121 -5.10 13.28 19.79
CA GLU A 121 -6.35 13.37 20.52
C GLU A 121 -7.36 12.38 19.91
N GLU A 122 -8.13 11.70 20.76
CA GLU A 122 -9.17 10.76 20.32
C GLU A 122 -10.43 11.55 19.94
N ARG A 123 -11.07 11.17 18.83
CA ARG A 123 -12.41 11.66 18.47
C ARG A 123 -13.47 10.79 19.13
N ASP A 124 -14.27 11.40 19.98
CA ASP A 124 -15.39 10.74 20.66
C ASP A 124 -16.38 10.13 19.66
N ALA A 125 -16.79 8.89 19.98
CA ALA A 125 -17.67 7.94 19.28
C ALA A 125 -17.06 6.98 18.24
N ALA A 126 -15.90 7.28 17.62
CA ALA A 126 -15.40 6.47 16.49
C ALA A 126 -14.06 5.75 16.70
N ARG A 127 -13.41 5.89 17.88
CA ARG A 127 -12.05 5.35 18.16
C ARG A 127 -11.01 5.75 17.10
N SER A 128 -11.19 6.95 16.53
CA SER A 128 -10.29 7.54 15.53
C SER A 128 -9.44 8.61 16.21
N PHE A 129 -8.29 8.93 15.63
CA PHE A 129 -7.34 9.89 16.19
C PHE A 129 -7.20 11.10 15.27
N TYR A 130 -6.97 12.27 15.86
CA TYR A 130 -6.59 13.47 15.14
C TYR A 130 -5.39 14.14 15.79
N ASN A 131 -4.67 14.96 15.02
CA ASN A 131 -3.51 15.67 15.53
C ASN A 131 -3.56 17.15 15.11
N PRO A 132 -3.95 18.08 16.01
CA PRO A 132 -4.09 19.49 15.65
C PRO A 132 -2.77 20.11 15.18
N LYS A 133 -1.62 19.64 15.69
CA LYS A 133 -0.30 20.13 15.27
C LYS A 133 0.12 19.67 13.89
N GLN A 134 -0.35 18.50 13.44
CA GLN A 134 -0.20 18.08 12.05
C GLN A 134 -1.12 18.90 11.13
N VAL A 135 -2.35 19.18 11.57
CA VAL A 135 -3.31 20.01 10.81
C VAL A 135 -2.79 21.43 10.60
N GLU A 136 -2.09 22.03 11.56
CA GLU A 136 -1.45 23.34 11.39
C GLU A 136 -0.38 23.37 10.27
N ILE A 137 0.18 22.22 9.89
CA ILE A 137 1.26 22.10 8.89
C ILE A 137 0.75 21.67 7.51
N VAL A 138 -0.33 20.87 7.46
CA VAL A 138 -0.93 20.30 6.22
C VAL A 138 -1.81 21.32 5.53
#